data_AF-A0A8S3BAF3-F1
#
_entry.id   AF-A0A8S3BAF3-F1
#
_cell.length_a   1.000
_cell.length_b   1.000
_cell.length_c   1.000
_cell.angle_alpha   90.00
_cell.angle_beta   90.00
_cell.angle_gamma   90.00
#
_symmetry.space_group_name_H-M   'P 1'
#
loop_
_entity.id
_entity.type
_entity.pdbx_description
1 polymer ?
#
loop_
_entity_poly.entity_id
_entity_poly.type
_entity_poly.pdbx_seq_one_letter_code
_entity_poly.pdbx_strand_id
1 'polypeptide(L)' 'MERQETFNSNAWTYTSPTVHDLAEAGFFYAGYENVVICFYCGGSLKRWGANDNPTIEHC' A
#
# COMPACT_ATOMS: atom_id res chain seq x y z
N MET A 1 -0.27 -12.93 9.06
CA MET A 1 0.64 -12.04 8.34
C MET A 1 0.14 -10.64 8.58
N GLU A 2 0.94 -9.82 9.26
CA GLU A 2 0.58 -8.42 9.45
C GLU A 2 0.85 -7.71 8.11
N ARG A 3 -0.13 -6.97 7.56
CA ARG A 3 -0.01 -6.35 6.23
C ARG A 3 1.24 -5.47 6.11
N GLN A 4 1.62 -4.82 7.22
CA GLN A 4 2.81 -3.98 7.32
C GLN A 4 4.11 -4.77 7.06
N GLU A 5 4.19 -6.05 7.45
CA GLU A 5 5.39 -6.88 7.25
C GLU A 5 5.75 -7.02 5.77
N THR A 6 4.76 -6.97 4.88
CA THR A 6 4.99 -7.07 3.43
C THR A 6 5.81 -5.90 2.89
N PHE A 7 5.82 -4.76 3.59
CA PHE A 7 6.59 -3.57 3.22
C PHE A 7 8.02 -3.59 3.77
N ASN A 8 8.39 -4.52 4.65
CA ASN A 8 9.74 -4.64 5.22
C ASN A 8 10.78 -5.21 4.23
N SER A 9 10.42 -5.34 2.95
CA SER A 9 11.36 -5.73 1.92
C SER A 9 12.24 -4.55 1.51
N ASN A 10 13.49 -4.80 1.12
CA ASN A 10 14.38 -3.78 0.54
C ASN A 10 13.85 -3.17 -0.78
N ALA A 11 12.70 -3.64 -1.29
CA ALA A 11 12.09 -3.16 -2.51
C ALA A 11 11.11 -1.99 -2.29
N TRP A 12 10.53 -1.84 -1.09
CA TRP A 12 9.64 -0.71 -0.80
C TRP A 12 10.44 0.51 -0.33
N THR A 13 10.60 1.50 -1.21
CA THR A 13 11.39 2.71 -0.94
C THR A 13 10.54 3.98 -0.83
N TYR A 14 9.21 3.86 -0.87
CA TYR A 14 8.27 4.99 -0.88
C TYR A 14 7.80 5.34 0.54
N THR A 15 7.77 6.64 0.84
CA THR A 15 7.41 7.15 2.18
C THR A 15 6.05 7.83 2.25
N SER A 16 5.40 8.06 1.10
CA SER A 16 4.10 8.74 1.03
C SER A 16 3.23 8.13 -0.08
N PRO A 17 2.00 7.67 0.24
CA PRO A 17 1.44 7.49 1.58
C PRO A 17 2.29 6.56 2.46
N THR A 18 2.17 6.69 3.78
CA THR A 18 3.01 5.87 4.66
C THR A 18 2.57 4.41 4.61
N VAL A 19 3.48 3.49 4.97
CA VAL A 19 3.14 2.07 5.14
C VAL A 19 1.98 1.87 6.10
N HIS A 20 1.88 2.72 7.13
CA HIS A 20 0.78 2.69 8.09
C HIS A 20 -0.55 3.04 7.42
N ASP A 21 -0.62 4.16 6.67
CA ASP A 21 -1.84 4.60 5.97
C ASP A 21 -2.31 3.56 4.96
N LEU A 22 -1.38 2.99 4.17
CA LEU A 22 -1.68 1.93 3.21
C LEU A 22 -2.22 0.69 3.93
N ALA A 23 -1.56 0.27 5.00
CA ALA A 23 -2.02 -0.87 5.78
C ALA A 23 -3.41 -0.61 6.37
N GLU A 24 -3.67 0.55 6.98
CA GLU A 24 -4.99 0.91 7.53
C GLU A 24 -6.10 0.90 6.48
N ALA A 25 -5.84 1.39 5.27
CA ALA A 25 -6.78 1.34 4.15
C ALA A 25 -7.01 -0.09 3.59
N GLY A 26 -6.35 -1.10 4.14
CA GLY A 26 -6.53 -2.51 3.78
C GLY A 26 -5.55 -3.02 2.73
N PHE A 27 -4.46 -2.30 2.46
CA PHE A 27 -3.47 -2.69 1.49
C PHE A 27 -2.30 -3.48 2.08
N PHE A 28 -1.70 -4.34 1.26
CA PHE A 28 -0.39 -4.96 1.47
C PHE A 28 0.47 -4.80 0.20
N TYR A 29 1.79 -4.84 0.34
CA TYR A 29 2.70 -4.69 -0.78
C TYR A 29 2.66 -5.91 -1.71
N ALA A 30 2.55 -5.68 -3.01
CA ALA A 30 2.50 -6.74 -4.01
C ALA A 30 3.87 -7.39 -4.30
N GLY A 31 4.96 -6.83 -3.78
CA GLY A 31 6.33 -7.34 -3.97
C GLY A 31 7.07 -6.74 -5.18
N TYR A 32 6.47 -5.79 -5.90
CA TYR A 32 7.09 -5.11 -7.03
C TYR A 32 6.61 -3.66 -7.16
N GLU A 33 7.50 -2.79 -7.65
CA GLU A 33 7.28 -1.34 -7.79
C GLU A 33 6.66 -0.71 -6.53
N ASN A 34 5.67 0.17 -6.70
CA ASN A 34 4.83 0.71 -5.63
C ASN A 34 3.40 0.15 -5.64
N VAL A 35 3.23 -1.07 -6.15
CA VAL A 35 1.90 -1.68 -6.26
C VAL A 35 1.48 -2.26 -4.92
N VAL A 36 0.25 -1.95 -4.53
CA VAL A 36 -0.37 -2.54 -3.33
C VAL A 36 -1.68 -3.21 -3.70
N ILE A 37 -2.06 -4.24 -2.94
CA ILE A 37 -3.27 -5.05 -3.18
C ILE A 37 -4.12 -5.04 -1.91
N CYS A 38 -5.43 -4.85 -2.07
CA CYS A 38 -6.37 -4.92 -0.96
C CYS A 38 -6.56 -6.38 -0.52
N PHE A 39 -6.43 -6.65 0.78
CA PHE A 39 -6.64 -8.00 1.32
C PHE A 39 -8.11 -8.46 1.27
N TYR A 40 -9.05 -7.53 1.17
CA TYR A 40 -10.49 -7.80 1.20
C TYR A 40 -11.09 -7.94 -0.20
N CYS A 41 -10.92 -6.93 -1.07
CA CYS A 41 -11.54 -6.91 -2.41
C CYS A 41 -10.62 -7.41 -3.53
N GLY A 42 -9.31 -7.55 -3.27
CA GLY A 42 -8.32 -7.92 -4.28
C GLY A 42 -7.95 -6.82 -5.28
N GLY A 43 -8.57 -5.63 -5.18
CA GLY A 43 -8.22 -4.47 -6.01
C GLY A 43 -6.79 -3.99 -5.76
N SER A 44 -6.16 -3.43 -6.78
CA SER A 44 -4.78 -2.93 -6.69
C SER A 44 -4.67 -1.47 -7.11
N LEU A 45 -3.76 -0.77 -6.44
CA LEU A 45 -3.42 0.63 -6.71
C LEU A 45 -1.91 0.78 -6.85
N LYS A 46 -1.49 1.79 -7.61
CA LYS A 46 -0.09 2.11 -7.91
C LYS A 46 0.05 3.59 -8.26
N ARG A 47 1.30 4.05 -8.43
CA ARG A 47 1.64 5.46 -8.77
C ARG A 47 1.18 6.47 -7.71
N TRP A 48 1.28 6.07 -6.45
CA TRP A 48 1.04 6.91 -5.30
C TRP A 48 1.82 8.24 -5.33
N GLY A 49 1.11 9.34 -5.13
CA GLY A 49 1.61 10.70 -4.92
C GLY A 49 1.54 11.13 -3.47
N ALA A 50 2.26 12.22 -3.15
CA ALA A 50 2.37 12.72 -1.77
C ALA A 50 1.04 13.23 -1.16
N ASN A 51 0.04 13.54 -2.00
CA ASN A 51 -1.27 14.03 -1.58
C ASN A 51 -2.36 12.96 -1.66
N ASP A 52 -2.03 11.74 -2.07
CA ASP A 52 -3.02 10.67 -2.21
C ASP A 52 -3.42 10.17 -0.83
N ASN A 53 -4.71 9.87 -0.66
CA ASN A 53 -5.24 9.30 0.58
C ASN A 53 -5.66 7.85 0.31
N PRO A 54 -4.96 6.84 0.84
CA PRO A 54 -5.25 5.43 0.57
C PRO A 54 -6.69 5.00 0.84
N THR A 55 -7.34 5.58 1.84
CA THR A 55 -8.74 5.26 2.17
C THR A 55 -9.70 5.86 1.15
N ILE A 56 -9.44 7.07 0.66
CA ILE A 56 -10.27 7.73 -0.36
C ILE A 56 -10.08 7.06 -1.73
N GLU A 57 -8.84 6.78 -2.12
CA GLU A 57 -8.53 6.14 -3.41
C GLU A 57 -9.07 4.69 -3.51
N HIS A 58 -9.36 4.06 -2.37
CA HIS A 58 -9.91 2.71 -2.31
C HIS A 58 -11.45 2.67 -2.34
N CYS A 59 -12.13 3.79 -2.11
CA CYS A 59 -13.60 3.83 -2.07
C CYS A 59 -14.29 3.48 -3.40
#